data_AF-A0A5R2MY06-F1
#
_entry.id   AF-A0A5R2MY06-F1
#
_cell.length_a   1.000
_cell.length_b   1.000
_cell.length_c   1.000
_cell.angle_alpha   90.00
_cell.angle_beta   90.00
_cell.angle_gamma   90.00
#
_symmetry.space_group_name_H-M   'P 1'
#
loop_
_entity.id
_entity.type
_entity.pdbx_description
1 polymer ?
#
loop_
_entity_poly.entity_id
_entity_poly.type
_entity_poly.pdbx_seq_one_letter_code
_entity_poly.pdbx_strand_id
1 'polypeptide(L)'
;VIVGDFSYFERHAEAIYTTIGKFCSIAANSRINALEHPIERLTQHKVSYRPNEYFRWLGVDAAFRERRRSKAVTIGHDVWIGHGAVILPGIAIGNGAVIGANAVVTRDVPSYTIVAGVPA
;
A
#
# COMPACT_ATOMS: atom_id res chain seq x y z
N VAL A 1 -9.43 -4.89 -0.43
CA VAL A 1 -9.38 -3.49 0.04
C VAL A 1 -10.76 -3.18 0.59
N ILE A 2 -10.85 -2.49 1.72
CA ILE A 2 -12.11 -1.99 2.29
C ILE A 2 -12.05 -0.48 2.17
N VAL A 3 -13.09 0.13 1.59
CA VAL A 3 -13.16 1.57 1.31
C VAL A 3 -14.41 2.12 1.96
N GLY A 4 -14.26 3.13 2.82
CA GLY A 4 -15.37 3.83 3.44
C GLY A 4 -16.13 4.74 2.48
N ASP A 5 -17.35 5.11 2.85
CA ASP A 5 -18.23 5.96 2.06
C ASP A 5 -17.54 7.25 1.57
N PHE A 6 -17.88 7.67 0.36
CA PHE A 6 -17.41 8.91 -0.28
C PHE A 6 -15.90 9.00 -0.54
N SER A 7 -15.11 7.98 -0.19
CA SER A 7 -13.73 7.88 -0.62
C SER A 7 -13.64 7.41 -2.07
N TYR A 8 -12.68 7.95 -2.83
CA TYR A 8 -12.51 7.60 -4.24
C TYR A 8 -11.05 7.44 -4.62
N PHE A 9 -10.85 6.76 -5.74
CA PHE A 9 -9.57 6.61 -6.43
C PHE A 9 -9.66 7.28 -7.80
N GLU A 10 -8.65 8.05 -8.13
CA GLU A 10 -8.40 8.52 -9.48
C GLU A 10 -7.70 7.45 -10.32
N ARG A 11 -7.61 7.73 -11.63
CA ARG A 11 -7.09 6.79 -12.64
C ARG A 11 -5.76 6.17 -12.23
N HIS A 12 -5.66 4.85 -12.41
CA HIS A 12 -4.46 4.05 -12.18
C HIS A 12 -3.92 4.04 -10.75
N ALA A 13 -4.67 4.56 -9.76
CA ALA A 13 -4.31 4.35 -8.36
C ALA A 13 -4.66 2.92 -7.94
N GLU A 14 -3.78 2.29 -7.16
CA GLU A 14 -3.93 0.89 -6.74
C GLU A 14 -3.67 0.75 -5.23
N ALA A 15 -4.43 -0.14 -4.59
CA ALA A 15 -4.26 -0.52 -3.19
C ALA A 15 -4.40 -2.03 -3.03
N ILE A 16 -3.68 -2.60 -2.07
CA ILE A 16 -3.82 -4.01 -1.69
C ILE A 16 -3.66 -4.17 -0.18
N TYR A 17 -4.42 -5.07 0.45
CA TYR A 17 -4.39 -5.25 1.91
C TYR A 17 -4.46 -3.91 2.66
N THR A 18 -5.48 -3.11 2.33
CA THR A 18 -5.66 -1.76 2.88
C THR A 18 -7.10 -1.58 3.34
N THR A 19 -7.26 -0.93 4.48
CA THR A 19 -8.51 -0.35 4.96
C THR A 19 -8.42 1.16 4.85
N ILE A 20 -9.38 1.79 4.18
CA ILE A 20 -9.45 3.23 3.94
C ILE A 20 -10.73 3.75 4.56
N GLY A 21 -10.62 4.83 5.35
CA GLY A 21 -11.75 5.52 5.94
C GLY A 21 -12.67 6.20 4.92
N LYS A 22 -13.62 7.00 5.41
CA LYS A 22 -14.56 7.81 4.62
C LYS A 22 -13.92 9.11 4.13
N PHE A 23 -14.46 9.66 3.05
CA PHE A 23 -14.10 10.99 2.51
C PHE A 23 -12.64 11.17 2.10
N CYS A 24 -11.92 10.10 1.78
CA CYS A 24 -10.54 10.18 1.32
C CYS A 24 -10.45 10.48 -0.19
N SER A 25 -9.50 11.33 -0.56
CA SER A 25 -9.20 11.67 -1.95
C SER A 25 -7.88 11.02 -2.36
N ILE A 26 -7.92 10.01 -3.23
CA ILE A 26 -6.73 9.27 -3.67
C ILE A 26 -6.44 9.61 -5.12
N ALA A 27 -5.42 10.42 -5.35
CA ALA A 27 -5.07 10.92 -6.67
C ALA A 27 -4.47 9.84 -7.59
N ALA A 28 -4.36 10.18 -8.88
CA ALA A 28 -3.96 9.26 -9.92
C ALA A 28 -2.55 8.69 -9.67
N ASN A 29 -2.31 7.47 -10.15
CA ASN A 29 -1.04 6.76 -10.08
C ASN A 29 -0.49 6.46 -8.67
N SER A 30 -1.23 6.71 -7.59
CA SER A 30 -0.77 6.36 -6.24
C SER A 30 -0.71 4.85 -6.03
N ARG A 31 0.22 4.39 -5.19
CA ARG A 31 0.42 2.97 -4.85
C ARG A 31 0.36 2.77 -3.35
N ILE A 32 -0.68 2.11 -2.86
CA ILE A 32 -0.90 1.90 -1.44
C ILE A 32 -0.62 0.44 -1.10
N ASN A 33 0.25 0.22 -0.11
CA ASN A 33 0.80 -1.09 0.23
C ASN A 33 1.58 -1.71 -0.94
N ALA A 34 2.60 -0.98 -1.43
CA ALA A 34 3.49 -1.46 -2.48
C ALA A 34 4.24 -2.72 -2.01
N LEU A 35 3.77 -3.90 -2.44
CA LEU A 35 4.18 -5.19 -1.88
C LEU A 35 5.69 -5.44 -1.94
N GLU A 36 6.20 -6.07 -0.89
CA GLU A 36 7.59 -6.49 -0.79
C GLU A 36 7.89 -7.79 -1.55
N HIS A 37 9.18 -7.98 -1.86
CA HIS A 37 9.79 -9.24 -2.26
C HIS A 37 10.59 -9.85 -1.10
N PRO A 38 10.71 -11.19 -1.01
CA PRO A 38 11.45 -11.84 0.07
C PRO A 38 12.96 -11.79 -0.24
N ILE A 39 13.61 -10.72 0.23
CA ILE A 39 15.03 -10.44 -0.04
C ILE A 39 15.97 -11.37 0.72
N GLU A 40 15.45 -12.12 1.68
CA GLU A 40 16.15 -13.15 2.45
C GLU A 40 16.33 -14.47 1.68
N ARG A 41 15.67 -14.65 0.52
CA ARG A 41 15.76 -15.87 -0.30
C ARG A 41 16.87 -15.77 -1.34
N LEU A 42 17.28 -16.92 -1.87
CA LEU A 42 18.29 -17.02 -2.94
C LEU A 42 17.97 -16.14 -4.17
N THR A 43 16.68 -15.95 -4.48
CA THR A 43 16.24 -15.07 -5.57
C THR A 43 15.03 -14.25 -5.15
N GLN A 44 15.05 -12.97 -5.54
CA GLN A 44 13.90 -12.07 -5.43
C GLN A 44 12.83 -12.35 -6.52
N HIS A 45 13.14 -13.20 -7.51
CA HIS A 45 12.18 -13.56 -8.55
C HIS A 45 10.97 -14.31 -7.97
N LYS A 46 9.80 -14.10 -8.58
CA LYS A 46 8.53 -14.69 -8.11
C LYS A 46 8.55 -16.21 -8.06
N VAL A 47 9.44 -16.88 -8.80
CA VAL A 47 9.58 -18.34 -8.76
C VAL A 47 9.77 -18.89 -7.35
N SER A 48 10.41 -18.14 -6.44
CA SER A 48 10.65 -18.62 -5.08
C SER A 48 9.41 -18.60 -4.18
N TYR A 49 8.33 -17.90 -4.54
CA TYR A 49 7.15 -17.74 -3.67
C TYR A 49 5.79 -17.74 -4.39
N ARG A 50 5.78 -17.67 -5.71
CA ARG A 50 4.65 -17.84 -6.64
C ARG A 50 5.09 -18.72 -7.81
N PRO A 51 5.63 -19.93 -7.55
CA PRO A 51 6.07 -20.82 -8.62
C PRO A 51 4.90 -21.24 -9.53
N ASN A 52 3.67 -21.20 -9.03
CA ASN A 52 2.45 -21.45 -9.77
C ASN A 52 2.26 -20.56 -11.03
N GLU A 53 2.92 -19.38 -11.09
CA GLU A 53 2.91 -18.53 -12.29
C GLU A 53 3.75 -19.10 -13.44
N TYR A 54 4.66 -20.04 -13.16
CA TYR A 54 5.59 -20.65 -14.13
C TYR A 54 5.33 -22.15 -14.30
N PHE A 55 4.95 -22.83 -13.21
CA PHE A 55 4.72 -24.27 -13.14
C PHE A 55 3.33 -24.53 -12.59
N ARG A 56 2.37 -24.83 -13.47
CA ARG A 56 0.93 -24.90 -13.14
C ARG A 56 0.57 -25.92 -12.05
N TRP A 57 1.43 -26.91 -11.79
CA TRP A 57 1.24 -27.94 -10.76
C TRP A 57 1.78 -27.55 -9.38
N LEU A 58 2.46 -26.41 -9.25
CA LEU A 58 2.92 -25.90 -7.96
C LEU A 58 1.93 -24.90 -7.37
N GLY A 59 1.89 -24.82 -6.04
CA GLY A 59 1.06 -23.87 -5.30
C GLY A 59 1.74 -22.50 -5.08
N VAL A 60 1.00 -21.56 -4.49
CA VAL A 60 1.56 -20.30 -3.97
C VAL A 60 2.13 -20.55 -2.58
N ASP A 61 3.22 -19.88 -2.22
CA ASP A 61 3.71 -19.85 -0.85
C ASP A 61 2.71 -19.12 0.07
N ALA A 62 1.93 -19.93 0.80
CA ALA A 62 0.89 -19.44 1.69
C ALA A 62 1.45 -18.63 2.87
N ALA A 63 2.61 -19.02 3.40
CA ALA A 63 3.25 -18.33 4.52
C ALA A 63 3.72 -16.93 4.11
N PHE A 64 4.35 -16.79 2.95
CA PHE A 64 4.75 -15.48 2.45
C PHE A 64 3.57 -14.61 2.02
N ARG A 65 2.50 -15.23 1.51
CA ARG A 65 1.25 -14.51 1.26
C ARG A 65 0.67 -13.97 2.56
N GLU A 66 0.67 -14.75 3.64
CA GLU A 66 0.20 -14.30 4.96
C GLU A 66 1.06 -13.17 5.52
N ARG A 67 2.39 -13.26 5.42
CA ARG A 67 3.30 -12.17 5.82
C ARG A 67 2.97 -10.84 5.13
N ARG A 68 2.62 -10.88 3.84
CA ARG A 68 2.20 -9.66 3.13
C ARG A 68 0.82 -9.16 3.56
N ARG A 69 -0.10 -10.06 3.90
CA ARG A 69 -1.41 -9.70 4.47
C ARG A 69 -1.29 -9.06 5.84
N SER A 70 -0.36 -9.53 6.68
CA SER A 70 -0.17 -9.00 8.03
C SER A 70 0.43 -7.58 8.04
N LYS A 71 1.07 -7.16 6.94
CA LYS A 71 1.53 -5.78 6.71
C LYS A 71 0.45 -4.94 6.03
N ALA A 72 -0.78 -5.01 6.53
CA ALA A 72 -1.88 -4.22 6.02
C ALA A 72 -1.66 -2.72 6.29
N VAL A 73 -2.11 -1.87 5.37
CA VAL A 73 -2.08 -0.40 5.54
C VAL A 73 -3.43 0.06 6.08
N THR A 74 -3.42 1.00 7.02
CA THR A 74 -4.63 1.67 7.53
C THR A 74 -4.59 3.14 7.19
N ILE A 75 -5.65 3.63 6.54
CA ILE A 75 -5.83 5.05 6.24
C ILE A 75 -7.08 5.52 6.96
N GLY A 76 -6.94 6.58 7.74
CA GLY A 76 -8.03 7.24 8.46
C GLY A 76 -9.07 7.87 7.54
N HIS A 77 -9.84 8.80 8.09
CA HIS A 77 -10.86 9.59 7.40
C HIS A 77 -10.29 10.89 6.86
N ASP A 78 -10.88 11.43 5.80
CA ASP A 78 -10.54 12.76 5.26
C ASP A 78 -9.05 12.91 4.89
N VAL A 79 -8.44 11.84 4.37
CA VAL A 79 -7.03 11.84 3.97
C VAL A 79 -6.93 12.21 2.50
N TRP A 80 -6.00 13.12 2.17
CA TRP A 80 -5.62 13.40 0.79
C TRP A 80 -4.29 12.71 0.45
N ILE A 81 -4.32 11.84 -0.56
CA ILE A 81 -3.13 11.20 -1.12
C ILE A 81 -2.85 11.81 -2.49
N GLY A 82 -1.76 12.56 -2.59
CA GLY A 82 -1.31 13.24 -3.80
C GLY A 82 -0.88 12.28 -4.92
N HIS A 83 -0.82 12.81 -6.14
CA HIS A 83 -0.51 12.05 -7.35
C HIS A 83 0.78 11.26 -7.21
N GLY A 84 0.78 9.98 -7.59
CA GLY A 84 2.00 9.16 -7.63
C GLY A 84 2.61 8.85 -6.26
N ALA A 85 1.93 9.18 -5.15
CA ALA A 85 2.42 8.86 -3.82
C ALA A 85 2.47 7.34 -3.60
N VAL A 86 3.50 6.87 -2.91
CA VAL A 86 3.71 5.47 -2.55
C VAL A 86 3.65 5.33 -1.03
N ILE A 87 2.74 4.49 -0.55
CA ILE A 87 2.62 4.12 0.87
C ILE A 87 3.18 2.70 1.03
N LEU A 88 4.22 2.55 1.85
CA LEU A 88 4.84 1.24 2.08
C LEU A 88 3.92 0.29 2.88
N PRO A 89 4.17 -1.02 2.84
CA PRO A 89 3.40 -2.01 3.62
C PRO A 89 3.46 -1.73 5.13
N GLY A 90 2.34 -1.93 5.83
CA GLY A 90 2.27 -1.85 7.30
C GLY A 90 2.14 -0.43 7.88
N ILE A 91 2.00 0.60 7.04
CA ILE A 91 1.89 2.00 7.47
C ILE A 91 0.47 2.36 7.92
N ALA A 92 0.38 3.15 8.99
CA ALA A 92 -0.85 3.81 9.43
C ALA A 92 -0.83 5.32 9.10
N ILE A 93 -1.89 5.81 8.45
CA ILE A 93 -2.10 7.22 8.13
C ILE A 93 -3.30 7.74 8.94
N GLY A 94 -3.07 8.75 9.78
CA GLY A 94 -4.10 9.36 10.63
C GLY A 94 -5.13 10.18 9.85
N ASN A 95 -6.21 10.55 10.54
CA ASN A 95 -7.31 11.30 9.94
C ASN A 95 -6.85 12.70 9.50
N GLY A 96 -7.37 13.22 8.39
CA GLY A 96 -7.07 14.58 7.92
C GLY A 96 -5.64 14.77 7.42
N ALA A 97 -4.83 13.71 7.35
CA ALA A 97 -3.44 13.81 6.89
C ALA A 97 -3.37 14.12 5.38
N VAL A 98 -2.30 14.78 4.97
CA VAL A 98 -2.01 15.09 3.56
C VAL A 98 -0.69 14.47 3.16
N ILE A 99 -0.74 13.60 2.16
CA ILE A 99 0.44 13.00 1.54
C ILE A 99 0.72 13.75 0.25
N GLY A 100 1.86 14.44 0.19
CA GLY A 100 2.29 15.20 -0.98
C GLY A 100 2.44 14.30 -2.22
N ALA A 101 2.32 14.91 -3.40
CA ALA A 101 2.55 14.21 -4.66
C ALA A 101 3.96 13.60 -4.72
N ASN A 102 4.06 12.38 -5.26
CA ASN A 102 5.27 11.59 -5.38
C ASN A 102 6.01 11.30 -4.05
N ALA A 103 5.36 11.48 -2.90
CA ALA A 103 5.95 11.11 -1.61
C ALA A 103 6.11 9.59 -1.48
N VAL A 104 7.17 9.13 -0.82
CA VAL A 104 7.36 7.72 -0.44
C VAL A 104 7.27 7.63 1.07
N VAL A 105 6.10 7.26 1.57
CA VAL A 105 5.82 7.22 3.02
C VAL A 105 6.36 5.93 3.61
N THR A 106 7.32 6.10 4.52
CA THR A 106 8.10 4.99 5.12
C THR A 106 7.80 4.77 6.60
N ARG A 107 7.04 5.67 7.21
CA ARG A 107 6.64 5.63 8.64
C ARG A 107 5.20 6.08 8.80
N ASP A 108 4.60 5.75 9.94
CA ASP A 108 3.26 6.19 10.28
C ASP A 108 3.15 7.72 10.27
N VAL A 109 2.01 8.21 9.78
CA VAL A 109 1.72 9.65 9.65
C VAL A 109 0.64 10.02 10.65
N PRO A 110 0.90 10.90 11.62
CA PRO A 110 -0.12 11.34 12.57
C PRO A 110 -1.28 12.08 11.89
N SER A 111 -2.43 12.12 12.56
CA SER A 111 -3.60 12.87 12.09
C SER A 111 -3.26 14.34 11.82
N TYR A 112 -3.86 14.92 10.78
CA TYR A 112 -3.69 16.31 10.34
C TYR A 112 -2.26 16.73 10.01
N THR A 113 -1.35 15.76 9.83
CA THR A 113 0.03 16.03 9.42
C THR A 113 0.14 16.08 7.91
N ILE A 114 0.96 17.02 7.41
CA ILE A 114 1.33 17.10 6.00
C ILE A 114 2.74 16.52 5.86
N VAL A 115 2.92 15.51 4.99
CA VAL A 115 4.23 14.93 4.69
C VAL A 115 4.48 14.92 3.19
N ALA A 116 5.74 15.12 2.77
CA ALA A 116 6.16 15.05 1.38
C ALA A 116 7.65 14.65 1.30
N GLY A 117 8.06 14.08 0.18
CA GLY A 117 9.46 13.74 -0.09
C GLY A 117 9.75 12.24 -0.14
N VAL A 118 11.03 11.92 -0.32
CA VAL A 118 11.55 10.55 -0.44
C VAL A 118 12.83 10.44 0.41
N PRO A 119 12.77 9.85 1.62
CA PRO A 119 11.58 9.33 2.30
C PRO A 119 10.70 10.42 2.93
N ALA A 120 9.41 10.14 3.03
CA ALA A 120 8.43 10.82 3.87
C ALA A 120 8.15 9.99 5.14
#